data_AF-A0A8I0J3E4-F1
#
_entry.id   AF-A0A8I0J3E4-F1
#
_cell.length_a   1.000
_cell.length_b   1.000
_cell.length_c   1.000
_cell.angle_alpha   90.00
_cell.angle_beta   90.00
_cell.angle_gamma   90.00
#
_symmetry.space_group_name_H-M   'P 1'
#
loop_
_entity.id
_entity.type
_entity.pdbx_description
1 polymer ?
#
loop_
_entity_poly.entity_id
_entity_poly.type
_entity_poly.pdbx_seq_one_letter_code
_entity_poly.pdbx_strand_id
1 'polypeptide(L)' 'MTRRYIITAEIADREPDGLNPEDGSQVYRMLPSRKTWSVDPTMTIGEIMDKVDRTSNVYRVTITEDSSDQKPW' A
#
# COMPACT_ATOMS: atom_id res chain seq x y z
N MET A 1 22.57 -13.72 10.32
CA MET A 1 21.10 -13.66 10.10
C MET A 1 20.83 -12.50 9.17
N THR A 2 20.19 -12.75 8.03
CA THR A 2 19.78 -11.70 7.11
C THR A 2 18.49 -11.08 7.65
N ARG A 3 18.55 -9.82 8.09
CA ARG A 3 17.36 -9.08 8.55
C ARG A 3 16.39 -8.96 7.39
N ARG A 4 15.11 -9.24 7.62
CA ARG A 4 14.04 -9.05 6.62
C ARG A 4 13.27 -7.78 6.98
N TYR A 5 12.75 -7.10 5.98
CA TYR A 5 11.92 -5.92 6.19
C TYR A 5 10.57 -6.12 5.50
N ILE A 6 9.52 -5.63 6.13
CA ILE A 6 8.16 -5.59 5.57
C ILE A 6 7.82 -4.13 5.29
N ILE A 7 7.33 -3.88 4.08
CA ILE A 7 6.75 -2.60 3.70
C ILE A 7 5.24 -2.77 3.74
N THR A 8 4.57 -1.82 4.37
CA THR A 8 3.11 -1.67 4.32
C THR A 8 2.78 -0.33 3.67
N ALA A 9 2.03 -0.35 2.57
CA ALA A 9 1.44 0.84 1.97
C ALA A 9 -0.04 0.94 2.33
N GLU A 10 -0.47 2.13 2.72
CA GLU A 10 -1.89 2.49 2.88
C GLU A 10 -2.32 3.27 1.64
N ILE A 11 -3.40 2.80 1.02
CA ILE A 11 -3.87 3.25 -0.29
C ILE A 11 -5.28 3.81 -0.12
N ALA A 12 -5.53 4.96 -0.72
CA ALA A 12 -6.84 5.60 -0.77
C ALA A 12 -7.46 5.41 -2.16
N ASP A 13 -7.93 4.20 -2.43
CA ASP A 13 -8.64 3.92 -3.67
C ASP A 13 -10.03 4.58 -3.66
N ARG A 14 -10.45 5.06 -4.82
CA ARG A 14 -11.78 5.65 -5.03
C ARG A 14 -12.62 4.66 -5.78
N GLU A 15 -13.76 4.30 -5.20
CA GLU A 15 -14.78 3.49 -5.88
C GLU A 15 -16.00 4.35 -6.19
N PRO A 16 -16.64 4.15 -7.35
CA PRO A 16 -17.95 4.72 -7.64
C PRO A 16 -18.95 4.38 -6.53
N ASP A 17 -19.59 5.41 -5.96
CA ASP A 17 -20.58 5.30 -4.87
C ASP A 17 -21.95 5.86 -5.28
N GLY A 18 -22.26 5.78 -6.58
CA GLY A 18 -23.50 6.28 -7.15
C GLY A 18 -23.43 7.73 -7.64
N LEU A 19 -24.60 8.33 -7.86
CA LEU A 19 -24.72 9.67 -8.43
C LEU A 19 -25.25 10.65 -7.38
N ASN A 20 -24.77 11.89 -7.44
CA ASN A 20 -25.28 12.98 -6.63
C ASN A 20 -26.73 13.29 -7.06
N PRO A 21 -27.72 13.28 -6.15
CA PRO A 21 -29.12 13.52 -6.50
C PRO A 21 -29.42 14.95 -7.00
N GLU A 22 -28.55 15.93 -6.73
CA GLU A 22 -28.78 17.33 -7.11
C GLU A 22 -28.40 17.62 -8.57
N ASP A 23 -27.32 17.01 -9.06
CA ASP A 23 -26.73 17.33 -10.37
C ASP A 23 -26.39 16.10 -11.22
N GLY A 24 -26.59 14.89 -10.70
CA GLY A 24 -26.29 13.64 -11.40
C GLY A 24 -24.79 13.33 -11.55
N SER A 25 -23.90 14.09 -10.89
CA SER A 25 -22.46 13.85 -10.95
C SER A 25 -22.05 12.56 -10.23
N GLN A 26 -20.97 11.90 -10.68
CA GLN A 26 -20.47 10.67 -10.06
C GLN A 26 -19.87 10.97 -8.68
N VAL A 27 -20.44 10.37 -7.64
CA VAL A 27 -19.88 10.37 -6.28
C VAL A 27 -18.91 9.20 -6.16
N TYR A 28 -17.83 9.43 -5.42
CA TYR A 28 -16.83 8.43 -5.11
C TYR A 28 -16.65 8.32 -3.60
N ARG A 29 -16.58 7.08 -3.11
CA ARG A 29 -16.16 6.80 -1.73
C ARG A 29 -14.68 6.43 -1.70
N MET A 30 -14.00 6.77 -0.61
CA MET A 30 -12.64 6.30 -0.35
C MET A 30 -12.70 4.99 0.42
N LEU A 31 -12.09 3.95 -0.11
CA LEU A 31 -11.85 2.71 0.63
C LEU A 31 -10.37 2.65 0.99
N PRO A 32 -10.02 2.77 2.28
CA PRO A 32 -8.65 2.56 2.70
C PRO A 32 -8.30 1.08 2.51
N SER A 33 -7.35 0.81 1.63
CA SER A 33 -6.78 -0.53 1.45
C SER A 33 -5.34 -0.55 1.93
N ARG A 34 -4.84 -1.75 2.29
CA ARG A 34 -3.43 -1.93 2.67
C ARG A 34 -2.83 -3.03 1.83
N LYS A 35 -1.61 -2.81 1.34
CA LYS A 35 -0.79 -3.83 0.71
C LYS A 35 0.55 -3.94 1.41
N THR A 36 1.04 -5.17 1.50
CA THR A 36 2.29 -5.50 2.17
C THR A 36 3.21 -6.28 1.26
N TRP A 37 4.50 -6.01 1.36
CA TRP A 37 5.54 -6.72 0.64
C TRP A 37 6.73 -7.01 1.55
N SER A 38 7.34 -8.17 1.39
CA SER A 38 8.67 -8.43 1.92
C SER A 38 9.71 -7.81 1.00
N VAL A 39 10.75 -7.22 1.58
CA VAL A 39 11.90 -6.71 0.84
C VAL A 39 13.21 -7.21 1.42
N ASP A 40 14.16 -7.35 0.51
CA ASP A 40 15.52 -7.70 0.84
C ASP A 40 16.21 -6.52 1.54
N PRO A 41 17.02 -6.75 2.59
CA PRO A 41 17.73 -5.69 3.30
C PRO A 41 18.74 -4.92 2.43
N THR A 42 19.12 -5.44 1.26
CA THR A 42 20.02 -4.77 0.32
C THR A 42 19.31 -3.82 -0.64
N MET A 43 17.97 -3.86 -0.70
CA MET A 43 17.20 -2.94 -1.54
C MET A 43 17.33 -1.49 -1.04
N THR A 44 17.52 -0.58 -1.99
CA THR A 44 17.49 0.86 -1.73
C THR A 44 16.06 1.36 -1.54
N ILE A 45 15.91 2.51 -0.88
CA ILE A 45 14.61 3.19 -0.75
C ILE A 45 13.99 3.48 -2.14
N GLY A 46 14.79 3.81 -3.15
CA GLY A 46 14.30 4.04 -4.51
C GLY A 46 13.60 2.80 -5.09
N GLU A 47 14.27 1.65 -5.03
CA GLU A 47 13.70 0.38 -5.52
C GLU A 47 12.46 -0.06 -4.72
N ILE A 48 12.43 0.26 -3.43
CA ILE A 48 11.26 0.07 -2.56
C ILE A 48 10.10 0.94 -3.03
N MET A 49 10.35 2.24 -3.26
CA MET A 49 9.32 3.17 -3.70
C MET A 49 8.83 2.85 -5.11
N ASP A 50 9.67 2.35 -6.02
CA ASP A 50 9.25 1.88 -7.34
C ASP A 50 8.26 0.70 -7.27
N LYS A 51 8.37 -0.16 -6.25
CA LYS A 51 7.38 -1.23 -6.00
C LYS A 51 6.08 -0.67 -5.46
N VAL A 52 6.15 0.33 -4.59
CA VAL A 52 4.99 0.95 -3.95
C VAL A 52 4.23 1.86 -4.92
N ASP A 53 4.92 2.64 -5.75
CA ASP A 53 4.36 3.60 -6.72
C ASP A 53 3.48 2.92 -7.78
N ARG A 54 3.78 1.66 -8.09
CA ARG A 54 2.90 0.81 -8.92
C ARG A 54 1.53 0.52 -8.28
N THR A 55 1.30 0.98 -7.05
CA THR A 55 0.15 0.63 -6.22
C THR A 55 -0.80 1.80 -6.00
N SER A 56 -1.43 2.33 -7.05
CA SER A 56 -2.52 3.32 -6.93
C SER A 56 -2.20 4.51 -5.99
N ASN A 57 -3.21 5.17 -5.44
CA ASN A 57 -3.11 6.36 -4.58
C ASN A 57 -2.58 6.02 -3.17
N VAL A 58 -1.29 5.70 -3.07
CA VAL A 58 -0.60 5.54 -1.78
C VAL A 58 -0.50 6.89 -1.09
N TYR A 59 -0.93 6.96 0.16
CA TYR A 59 -0.79 8.18 0.98
C TYR A 59 0.14 7.97 2.18
N ARG A 60 0.48 6.72 2.51
CA ARG A 60 1.41 6.39 3.60
C ARG A 60 2.14 5.09 3.34
N VAL A 61 3.43 5.09 3.69
CA VAL A 61 4.30 3.91 3.66
C VAL A 61 4.95 3.73 5.03
N THR A 62 4.92 2.49 5.54
CA THR A 62 5.58 2.10 6.79
C THR A 62 6.52 0.96 6.52
N ILE A 63 7.76 1.04 7.03
CA ILE A 63 8.76 -0.02 6.93
C ILE A 63 9.02 -0.56 8.34
N THR A 64 8.90 -1.87 8.51
CA THR A 64 9.14 -2.56 9.78
C THR A 64 10.15 -3.68 9.59
N GLU A 65 11.02 -3.89 10.58
CA GLU A 65 11.85 -5.09 10.62
C GLU A 65 10.96 -6.31 10.87
N ASP A 66 11.11 -7.35 10.06
CA ASP A 66 10.45 -8.64 10.24
C ASP A 66 11.25 -9.45 11.26
N SER A 67 10.80 -9.42 12.51
CA SER A 67 11.36 -10.22 13.60
C SER A 67 10.74 -11.62 13.68
N SER A 68 9.89 -12.01 12.72
CA SER A 68 9.20 -13.30 12.75
C SER A 68 10.07 -14.44 12.22
N ASP A 69 10.17 -15.50 13.01
CA ASP A 69 10.75 -16.78 12.58
C ASP A 69 9.82 -17.55 11.62
N GLN A 70 8.56 -17.14 11.50
CA GLN A 70 7.60 -17.74 10.56
C GLN A 70 7.78 -17.18 9.14
N LYS A 71 7.78 -18.08 8.15
CA LYS A 71 7.68 -17.70 6.74
C LYS A 71 6.21 -17.40 6.41
N PRO A 72 5.91 -16.40 5.56
CA PRO A 72 4.58 -16.27 5.00
C PRO A 72 4.33 -17.54 4.18
N TRP A 73 3.28 -18.27 4.56
CA TRP A 73 2.81 -19.51 3.93
C TRP A 73 2.69 -19.38 2.41
#